data_AF-A0A7C7ABG7-F1
#
_entry.id   AF-A0A7C7ABG7-F1
#
_cell.length_a   1.000
_cell.length_b   1.000
_cell.length_c   1.000
_cell.angle_alpha   90.00
_cell.angle_beta   90.00
_cell.angle_gamma   90.00
#
_symmetry.space_group_name_H-M   'P 1'
#
loop_
_entity.id
_entity.type
_entity.pdbx_description
1 polymer ?
#
loop_
_entity_poly.entity_id
_entity_poly.type
_entity_poly.pdbx_seq_one_letter_code
_entity_poly.pdbx_strand_id
1 'polypeptide(L)' 'MPKQKIRIRLKAFDHAILDQSAQKIVETAKRTGAEVSGPI' A
#
# COMPACT_ATOMS: atom_id res chain seq x y z
N MET A 1 -0.95 4.89 23.29
CA MET A 1 0.16 4.22 22.58
C MET A 1 0.40 4.96 21.27
N PRO A 2 1.65 5.29 20.88
CA PRO A 2 1.90 5.98 19.61
C PRO A 2 1.46 5.10 18.45
N LYS A 3 0.55 5.60 17.60
CA LYS A 3 0.16 4.91 16.36
C LYS A 3 1.37 4.91 15.42
N GLN A 4 2.08 3.79 15.30
CA GLN A 4 3.13 3.63 14.30
C GLN A 4 2.51 3.71 12.90
N LYS A 5 2.88 4.75 12.13
CA LYS A 5 2.44 4.94 10.76
C LYS A 5 3.57 4.52 9.81
N ILE A 6 3.29 3.53 8.97
CA ILE A 6 4.19 3.10 7.88
C ILE A 6 3.79 3.86 6.62
N ARG A 7 4.76 4.47 5.93
CA ARG A 7 4.55 5.13 4.62
C ARG A 7 5.36 4.39 3.56
N ILE A 8 4.69 3.92 2.52
CA ILE A 8 5.30 3.19 1.41
C ILE A 8 5.27 4.11 0.18
N ARG A 9 6.39 4.22 -0.53
CA ARG A 9 6.48 4.90 -1.83
C ARG A 9 6.91 3.89 -2.88
N LEU A 10 6.08 3.70 -3.89
CA LEU A 10 6.38 2.81 -5.01
C LEU A 10 6.90 3.65 -6.18
N LYS A 11 7.89 3.14 -6.91
CA LYS A 11 8.40 3.72 -8.15
C LYS A 11 8.57 2.59 -9.16
N ALA A 12 7.99 2.75 -10.33
CA ALA A 12 8.17 1.84 -11.45
C ALA A 12 8.17 2.64 -12.76
N PHE A 13 8.77 2.07 -13.79
CA PHE A 13 8.73 2.62 -15.14
C PHE A 13 7.38 2.37 -15.83
N ASP A 14 6.74 1.25 -15.50
CA ASP A 14 5.41 0.89 -15.99
C ASP A 14 4.37 1.10 -14.88
N HIS A 15 3.35 1.88 -15.18
CA HIS A 15 2.23 2.16 -14.29
C HIS A 15 1.36 0.92 -14.06
N ALA A 16 1.21 0.03 -15.04
CA ALA A 16 0.36 -1.16 -14.89
C ALA A 16 0.90 -2.10 -13.79
N ILE A 17 2.21 -2.28 -13.75
CA ILE A 17 2.90 -3.07 -12.72
C ILE A 17 2.83 -2.35 -11.36
N LEU A 18 2.94 -1.02 -11.37
CA LEU A 18 2.84 -0.19 -10.16
C LEU A 18 1.48 -0.36 -9.50
N ASP A 19 0.41 -0.25 -10.30
CA ASP A 19 -0.97 -0.33 -9.85
C ASP A 19 -1.29 -1.74 -9.32
N GLN A 20 -0.88 -2.77 -10.06
CA GLN A 20 -1.02 -4.16 -9.62
C GLN A 20 -0.33 -4.40 -8.26
N SER A 21 0.88 -3.86 -8.10
CA SER A 21 1.64 -3.98 -6.86
C SER A 21 0.99 -3.22 -5.71
N ALA A 22 0.55 -1.98 -5.96
CA ALA A 22 -0.15 -1.15 -4.99
C ALA A 22 -1.44 -1.84 -4.50
N GLN A 23 -2.22 -2.39 -5.42
CA GLN A 23 -3.46 -3.09 -5.11
C GLN A 23 -3.22 -4.33 -4.24
N LYS A 24 -2.20 -5.13 -4.59
CA LYS A 24 -1.81 -6.31 -3.80
C LYS A 24 -1.34 -5.96 -2.38
N ILE A 25 -0.61 -4.85 -2.23
CA ILE A 25 -0.19 -4.35 -0.91
C ILE A 25 -1.41 -3.93 -0.09
N VAL A 26 -2.34 -3.17 -0.69
CA VAL A 26 -3.56 -2.70 -0.03
C VAL A 26 -4.42 -3.89 0.43
N GLU A 27 -4.64 -4.89 -0.42
CA GLU A 27 -5.40 -6.10 -0.06
C GLU A 27 -4.74 -6.86 1.09
N THR A 28 -3.41 -7.02 1.03
CA THR A 28 -2.66 -7.72 2.08
C THR A 28 -2.75 -6.99 3.41
N ALA A 29 -2.58 -5.67 3.42
CA ALA A 29 -2.67 -4.85 4.61
C ALA A 29 -4.10 -4.84 5.21
N LYS A 30 -5.13 -4.78 4.36
CA LYS A 30 -6.53 -4.93 4.80
C LYS A 30 -6.77 -6.29 5.43
N ARG A 31 -6.23 -7.37 4.85
CA ARG A 31 -6.37 -8.74 5.38
C ARG A 31 -5.69 -8.93 6.75
N THR A 32 -4.62 -8.20 7.03
CA THR A 32 -3.97 -8.23 8.35
C THR A 32 -4.65 -7.32 9.38
N GLY A 33 -5.76 -6.67 9.03
CA GLY A 33 -6.49 -5.75 9.92
C GLY A 33 -5.82 -4.37 10.06
N ALA A 34 -4.89 -4.02 9.17
CA ALA A 34 -4.27 -2.70 9.17
C ALA A 34 -5.17 -1.68 8.45
N GLU A 35 -5.26 -0.47 8.99
CA GLU A 35 -5.90 0.66 8.33
C GLU A 35 -5.01 1.19 7.20
N VAL A 36 -5.55 1.21 5.98
CA VAL A 36 -4.86 1.71 4.78
C VAL A 36 -5.53 2.98 4.29
N SER A 37 -4.74 4.03 4.13
CA SER A 37 -5.15 5.23 3.38
C SER A 37 -4.70 5.02 1.93
N GLY A 38 -5.62 5.19 0.97
CA GLY A 38 -5.49 4.72 -0.41
C GLY A 38 -4.20 5.11 -1.15
N PRO A 39 -3.88 4.43 -2.27
CA PRO A 39 -2.73 4.76 -3.10
C PRO A 39 -2.88 6.18 -3.65
N ILE A 40 -1.85 7.02 -3.45
CA ILE A 40 -1.73 8.40 -3.96
C ILE A 40 -0.64 8.42 -5.00
#